data_AF-A0A9E4K123-F1
#
_entry.id   AF-A0A9E4K123-F1
#
_cell.length_a   1.000
_cell.length_b   1.000
_cell.length_c   1.000
_cell.angle_alpha   90.00
_cell.angle_beta   90.00
_cell.angle_gamma   90.00
#
_symmetry.space_group_name_H-M   'P 1'
#
loop_
_entity.id
_entity.type
_entity.pdbx_description
1 polymer ?
#
loop_
_entity_poly.entity_id
_entity_poly.type
_entity_poly.pdbx_seq_one_letter_code
_entity_poly.pdbx_strand_id
1 'polypeptide(L)' 'MQPEQQMAITAIYTVVRQRQGALFEPSIHQKIDDALNADSAISCQQIHELRLYAERIIPKPVMKHFKSYLRDSLYDLN' A
#
# COMPACT_ATOMS: atom_id res chain seq x y z
N MET A 1 3.02 -3.07 12.47
CA MET A 1 4.06 -3.34 11.46
C MET A 1 5.26 -2.52 11.88
N GLN A 2 6.44 -3.13 11.99
CA GLN A 2 7.66 -2.41 12.36
C GLN A 2 8.07 -1.44 11.24
N PRO A 3 8.83 -0.38 11.53
CA PRO A 3 9.26 0.60 10.53
C PRO A 3 9.98 -0.03 9.33
N GLU A 4 10.84 -1.02 9.57
CA GLU A 4 11.63 -1.70 8.53
C GLU A 4 10.71 -2.48 7.57
N GLN A 5 9.65 -3.06 8.11
CA GLN A 5 8.65 -3.78 7.34
C GLN A 5 7.87 -2.83 6.43
N GLN A 6 7.57 -1.63 6.93
CA GLN A 6 6.92 -0.60 6.12
C GLN A 6 7.85 -0.11 5.01
N MET A 7 9.14 0.08 5.29
CA MET A 7 10.14 0.45 4.28
C MET A 7 10.26 -0.60 3.17
N ALA A 8 10.32 -1.88 3.53
CA ALA A 8 10.40 -2.97 2.56
C ALA A 8 9.17 -3.02 1.63
N ILE A 9 7.97 -2.88 2.19
CA ILE A 9 6.73 -2.85 1.40
C ILE A 9 6.68 -1.64 0.48
N THR A 10 7.08 -0.45 0.96
CA THR A 10 7.16 0.75 0.12
C THR A 10 8.16 0.56 -1.02
N ALA A 11 9.32 -0.05 -0.77
CA ALA A 11 10.32 -0.35 -1.81
C ALA A 11 9.81 -1.36 -2.86
N ILE A 12 9.06 -2.39 -2.45
CA ILE A 12 8.44 -3.31 -3.41
C ILE A 12 7.41 -2.57 -4.25
N TYR A 13 6.57 -1.76 -3.61
CA TYR A 13 5.55 -0.97 -4.27
C TYR A 13 6.14 -0.04 -5.35
N THR A 14 7.25 0.67 -5.08
CA THR A 14 7.86 1.58 -6.05
C THR A 14 8.32 0.89 -7.33
N VAL A 15 8.67 -0.40 -7.27
CA VAL A 15 9.05 -1.20 -8.44
C VAL A 15 7.81 -1.72 -9.18
N VAL A 16 6.78 -2.18 -8.47
CA VAL A 16 5.63 -2.84 -9.10
C VAL A 16 4.52 -1.87 -9.55
N ARG A 17 4.51 -0.62 -9.07
CA ARG A 17 3.48 0.39 -9.41
C ARG A 17 3.35 0.71 -10.91
N GLN A 18 4.34 0.34 -11.73
CA GLN A 18 4.30 0.51 -13.19
C GLN A 18 3.43 -0.55 -13.89
N ARG A 19 3.04 -1.61 -13.17
CA ARG A 19 2.14 -2.64 -13.69
C ARG A 19 0.70 -2.11 -13.65
N GLN A 20 -0.03 -2.31 -14.75
CA GLN A 20 -1.45 -1.95 -14.78
C GLN A 20 -2.22 -2.75 -13.74
N GLY A 21 -2.83 -2.04 -12.79
CA GLY A 21 -3.76 -2.62 -11.82
C GLY A 21 -5.17 -2.73 -12.41
N ALA A 22 -5.91 -3.75 -11.97
CA ALA A 22 -7.31 -3.96 -12.39
C ALA A 22 -8.35 -3.41 -11.40
N LEU A 23 -7.92 -3.06 -10.17
CA LEU A 23 -8.84 -2.73 -9.07
C LEU A 23 -9.00 -1.22 -8.84
N PHE A 24 -7.98 -0.44 -9.17
CA PHE A 24 -7.96 1.00 -8.92
C PHE A 24 -7.53 1.73 -10.18
N GLU A 25 -8.10 2.93 -10.35
CA GLU A 25 -7.68 3.84 -11.41
C GLU A 25 -6.21 4.25 -11.25
N PRO A 26 -5.48 4.52 -12.35
CA PRO A 26 -4.07 4.90 -12.30
C PRO A 26 -3.77 6.11 -11.39
N SER A 27 -4.75 6.99 -11.19
CA SER A 27 -4.65 8.16 -10.30
C SER A 27 -4.37 7.80 -8.83
N ILE A 28 -4.63 6.56 -8.40
CA ILE A 28 -4.30 6.10 -7.05
C ILE A 28 -2.80 6.20 -6.76
N HIS A 29 -1.95 5.99 -7.78
CA HIS A 29 -0.51 6.02 -7.62
C HIS A 29 0.00 7.43 -7.30
N GLN A 30 -0.61 8.45 -7.90
CA GLN A 30 -0.30 9.85 -7.56
C GLN A 30 -0.67 10.16 -6.11
N LYS A 31 -1.82 9.68 -5.64
CA LYS A 31 -2.24 9.89 -4.24
C LYS A 31 -1.30 9.21 -3.23
N ILE A 32 -0.72 8.08 -3.60
CA ILE A 32 0.28 7.40 -2.78
C ILE A 32 1.59 8.20 -2.78
N ASP A 33 2.02 8.74 -3.91
CA ASP A 33 3.19 9.61 -3.98
C ASP A 33 3.02 10.87 -3.13
N ASP A 34 1.86 11.50 -3.23
CA ASP A 34 1.47 12.64 -2.40
C ASP A 34 1.54 12.25 -0.92
N ALA A 35 1.09 11.05 -0.52
CA ALA A 35 1.14 10.60 0.88
C ALA A 35 2.54 10.26 1.39
N LEU A 36 3.46 9.87 0.51
CA LEU A 36 4.85 9.57 0.86
C LEU A 36 5.74 10.81 0.88
N ASN A 37 5.32 11.89 0.20
CA ASN A 37 6.06 13.14 0.16
C ASN A 37 5.68 14.02 1.37
N ALA A 38 6.65 14.32 2.23
CA ALA A 38 6.45 15.14 3.43
C ALA A 38 6.01 16.59 3.12
N ASP A 39 6.33 17.10 1.93
CA ASP A 39 5.96 18.45 1.49
C ASP A 39 4.59 18.52 0.80
N SER A 40 3.89 17.38 0.69
CA SER A 40 2.58 17.31 0.07
C SER A 40 1.48 17.85 0.97
N ALA A 41 0.48 18.50 0.36
CA ALA A 41 -0.70 19.01 1.05
C ALA A 41 -1.75 17.94 1.40
N ILE A 42 -1.46 16.65 1.16
CA ILE A 42 -2.41 15.59 1.47
C ILE A 42 -2.60 15.44 2.98
N SER A 43 -3.85 15.58 3.41
CA SER A 43 -4.21 15.51 4.82
C SER A 43 -4.36 14.07 5.33
N CYS A 44 -4.20 13.89 6.64
CA CYS A 44 -4.51 12.62 7.32
C CYS A 44 -5.95 12.15 7.06
N GLN A 45 -6.91 13.08 6.91
CA GLN A 45 -8.29 12.76 6.58
C GLN A 45 -8.41 12.14 5.19
N GLN A 46 -7.74 12.71 4.18
CA GLN A 46 -7.74 12.16 2.82
C GLN A 46 -7.09 10.77 2.77
N ILE A 47 -6.00 10.57 3.52
CA ILE A 47 -5.37 9.25 3.66
C ILE A 47 -6.35 8.25 4.28
N HIS A 48 -7.10 8.66 5.31
CA HIS A 48 -8.11 7.82 5.95
C HIS A 48 -9.23 7.42 4.98
N GLU A 49 -9.74 8.37 4.20
CA GLU A 49 -10.78 8.11 3.19
C GLU A 49 -10.28 7.14 2.10
N LEU A 50 -9.04 7.32 1.63
CA LEU A 50 -8.42 6.39 0.67
C LEU A 50 -8.26 4.99 1.23
N ARG A 51 -7.91 4.87 2.51
CA ARG A 51 -7.86 3.58 3.21
C ARG A 51 -9.25 2.92 3.25
N LEU A 52 -10.29 3.66 3.62
CA LEU A 52 -11.66 3.12 3.67
C LEU A 52 -12.15 2.68 2.28
N TYR A 53 -11.81 3.44 1.24
CA TYR A 53 -12.08 3.09 -0.14
C TYR A 53 -11.39 1.79 -0.54
N ALA A 54 -10.10 1.64 -0.23
CA ALA A 54 -9.36 0.41 -0.49
C ALA A 54 -9.92 -0.79 0.29
N GLU A 55 -10.31 -0.62 1.56
CA GLU A 55 -10.93 -1.67 2.39
C GLU A 55 -12.30 -2.12 1.86
N ARG A 56 -13.02 -1.25 1.13
CA ARG A 56 -14.29 -1.60 0.47
C ARG A 56 -14.08 -2.41 -0.82
N ILE A 57 -13.02 -2.13 -1.56
CA ILE A 57 -12.72 -2.79 -2.84
C ILE A 57 -11.97 -4.11 -2.64
N ILE A 58 -10.98 -4.14 -1.75
CA ILE A 58 -10.15 -5.32 -1.53
C ILE A 58 -10.80 -6.19 -0.45
N PRO A 59 -11.25 -7.42 -0.78
CA PRO A 59 -11.88 -8.28 0.21
C PRO A 59 -10.93 -8.58 1.39
N LYS A 60 -11.45 -8.55 2.62
CA LYS A 60 -10.67 -8.84 3.84
C LYS A 60 -9.86 -10.16 3.77
N PRO A 61 -10.38 -11.27 3.20
CA PRO A 61 -9.59 -12.50 3.04
C PRO A 61 -8.37 -12.33 2.13
N VAL A 62 -8.50 -11.57 1.04
CA VAL A 62 -7.40 -11.26 0.11
C VAL A 62 -6.33 -10.44 0.82
N MET A 63 -6.73 -9.38 1.51
CA MET A 63 -5.80 -8.54 2.29
C MET A 63 -5.09 -9.33 3.40
N LYS A 64 -5.81 -10.23 4.09
CA LYS A 64 -5.24 -11.11 5.11
C LYS A 64 -4.19 -12.05 4.50
N HIS A 65 -4.53 -12.71 3.39
CA HIS A 65 -3.62 -13.62 2.71
C HIS A 65 -2.36 -12.90 2.21
N PHE A 66 -2.53 -11.73 1.60
CA PHE A 66 -1.41 -10.91 1.13
C PHE A 66 -0.46 -10.51 2.26
N LYS A 67 -1.00 -10.06 3.40
CA LYS A 67 -0.19 -9.72 4.59
C LYS A 67 0.56 -10.93 5.16
N SER A 68 -0.08 -12.10 5.21
CA SER A 68 0.61 -13.34 5.60
C SER A 68 1.74 -13.66 4.63
N TYR A 69 1.45 -13.70 3.33
CA TYR A 69 2.46 -13.95 2.29
C TYR A 69 3.66 -13.00 2.39
N LEU A 70 3.42 -11.70 2.56
CA LEU A 70 4.50 -10.73 2.72
C LEU A 70 5.31 -10.98 3.99
N ARG A 71 4.66 -11.30 5.11
CA ARG A 71 5.37 -11.58 6.35
C ARG A 71 6.26 -12.82 6.18
N ASP A 72 5.68 -13.88 5.64
CA ASP A 72 6.35 -15.17 5.51
C ASP A 72 7.50 -15.06 4.47
N SER A 73 7.38 -14.20 3.45
CA SER A 73 8.39 -14.04 2.39
C SER A 73 9.47 -12.98 2.67
N LEU A 74 9.16 -11.97 3.50
CA LEU A 74 10.08 -10.84 3.77
C LEU A 74 10.68 -10.85 5.17
N TYR A 75 9.99 -11.46 6.15
CA TYR A 75 10.37 -11.36 7.56
C TYR A 75 10.64 -12.72 8.22
N ASP A 76 10.03 -13.80 7.74
CA ASP A 76 10.41 -15.16 8.14
C ASP A 76 11.52 -15.68 7.20
N LEU A 77 12.69 -15.04 7.27
CA LEU A 77 13.94 -15.66 6.81
C LEU A 77 14.33 -16.74 7.83
N ASN A 78 13.83 -17.96 7.61
CA ASN A 78 14.59 -19.16 7.97
C ASN A 78 15.53 -19.50 6.82
#